data_AF-A0A8J3HFT5-F1
#
_entry.id   AF-A0A8J3HFT5-F1
#
_cell.length_a   1.000
_cell.length_b   1.000
_cell.length_c   1.000
_cell.angle_alpha   90.00
_cell.angle_beta   90.00
_cell.angle_gamma   90.00
#
_symmetry.space_group_name_H-M   'P 1'
#
loop_
_entity.id
_entity.type
_entity.pdbx_description
1 polymer ?
#
loop_
_entity_poly.entity_id
_entity_poly.type
_entity_poly.pdbx_seq_one_letter_code
_entity_poly.pdbx_strand_id
1 'polypeptide(L)'
;MTGWDGFAKRLRQDLAQLSAGDTVLLRHGYRIVQFQQLPRLLRAEVVSNAFLPPEEQLDQAQQALLTADGWHAPAGRNDPNWSFDLPWPATSAQYDELTARLVTALRDVIGAAAPADLTVEAWNDGPTEPIPLDLAICG
;
A
#
# COMPACT_ATOMS: atom_id res chain seq x y z
N MET A 1 20.07 -6.70 6.25
CA MET A 1 19.19 -5.66 6.83
C MET A 1 17.85 -6.30 7.13
N THR A 2 17.43 -6.30 8.38
CA THR A 2 16.19 -6.91 8.86
C THR A 2 15.17 -5.82 9.24
N GLY A 3 13.90 -6.17 9.41
CA GLY A 3 12.84 -5.23 9.80
C GLY A 3 12.37 -4.30 8.67
N TRP A 4 11.81 -3.15 9.06
CA TRP A 4 11.17 -2.19 8.15
C TRP A 4 12.11 -1.65 7.06
N ASP A 5 13.39 -1.41 7.35
CA ASP A 5 14.33 -0.91 6.33
C ASP A 5 14.61 -1.93 5.23
N GLY A 6 14.68 -3.22 5.60
CA GLY A 6 14.83 -4.30 4.62
C GLY A 6 13.58 -4.47 3.78
N PHE A 7 12.40 -4.36 4.40
CA PHE A 7 11.12 -4.40 3.71
C PHE A 7 10.96 -3.22 2.75
N ALA A 8 11.27 -2.00 3.17
CA ALA A 8 11.19 -0.79 2.35
C ALA A 8 12.00 -0.92 1.06
N LYS A 9 13.22 -1.46 1.15
CA LYS A 9 14.07 -1.68 -0.03
C LYS A 9 13.43 -2.64 -1.05
N ARG A 10 12.87 -3.75 -0.59
CA ARG A 10 12.17 -4.72 -1.46
C ARG A 10 10.88 -4.16 -2.02
N LEU A 11 10.06 -3.52 -1.17
CA LEU A 11 8.84 -2.85 -1.62
C LEU A 11 9.15 -1.83 -2.72
N ARG A 12 10.17 -0.98 -2.54
CA ARG A 12 10.60 -0.04 -3.59
C ARG A 12 10.94 -0.74 -4.92
N GLN A 13 11.65 -1.86 -4.86
CA GLN A 13 12.02 -2.63 -6.05
C GLN A 13 10.78 -3.20 -6.73
N ASP A 14 9.90 -3.83 -5.96
CA ASP A 14 8.63 -4.40 -6.45
C ASP A 14 7.76 -3.32 -7.09
N LEU A 15 7.57 -2.16 -6.45
CA LEU A 15 6.79 -1.04 -6.99
C LEU A 15 7.29 -0.56 -8.35
N ALA A 16 8.60 -0.57 -8.59
CA ALA A 16 9.19 -0.14 -9.85
C ALA A 16 9.09 -1.20 -10.96
N GLN A 17 8.79 -2.46 -10.61
CA GLN A 17 8.68 -3.57 -11.55
C GLN A 17 7.24 -3.92 -11.91
N LEU A 18 6.25 -3.33 -11.24
CA LEU A 18 4.84 -3.55 -11.55
C LEU A 18 4.51 -3.22 -13.01
N SER A 19 3.65 -4.03 -13.60
CA SER A 19 3.12 -3.93 -14.95
C SER A 19 1.64 -3.54 -14.94
N ALA A 20 1.14 -3.08 -16.09
CA ALA A 20 -0.27 -2.73 -16.25
C ALA A 20 -1.22 -3.85 -15.83
N GLY A 21 -2.13 -3.53 -14.91
CA GLY A 21 -3.09 -4.47 -14.33
C GLY A 21 -2.59 -5.19 -13.09
N ASP A 22 -1.34 -4.96 -12.66
CA ASP A 22 -0.82 -5.53 -11.41
C ASP A 22 -1.51 -4.88 -10.22
N THR A 23 -2.00 -5.73 -9.32
CA THR A 23 -2.50 -5.33 -8.01
C THR A 23 -1.74 -6.08 -6.93
N VAL A 24 -1.32 -5.35 -5.91
CA VAL A 24 -0.73 -5.91 -4.69
C VAL A 24 -1.53 -5.42 -3.50
N LEU A 25 -1.82 -6.33 -2.58
CA LEU A 25 -2.56 -6.07 -1.36
C LEU A 25 -1.73 -6.57 -0.18
N LEU A 26 -1.51 -5.66 0.77
CA LEU A 26 -0.86 -5.90 2.04
C LEU A 26 -1.91 -5.81 3.14
N ARG A 27 -2.07 -6.87 3.92
CA ARG A 27 -3.13 -6.98 4.93
C ARG A 27 -2.58 -7.20 6.33
N HIS A 28 -3.16 -6.51 7.31
CA HIS A 28 -3.02 -6.77 8.74
C HIS A 28 -4.42 -6.83 9.36
N GLY A 29 -4.92 -8.04 9.63
CA GLY A 29 -6.30 -8.25 10.06
C GLY A 29 -7.32 -7.75 9.01
N TYR A 30 -8.22 -6.85 9.40
CA TYR A 30 -9.19 -6.22 8.48
C TYR A 30 -8.63 -5.00 7.75
N ARG A 31 -7.46 -4.50 8.17
CA ARG A 31 -6.88 -3.29 7.63
C ARG A 31 -5.97 -3.60 6.45
N ILE A 32 -6.13 -2.88 5.35
CA ILE A 32 -5.37 -3.11 4.12
C ILE A 32 -4.67 -1.83 3.65
N VAL A 33 -3.53 -2.05 3.01
CA VAL A 33 -2.91 -1.12 2.06
C VAL A 33 -2.82 -1.85 0.73
N GLN A 34 -3.30 -1.25 -0.34
CA GLN A 34 -3.20 -1.83 -1.68
C GLN A 34 -2.54 -0.85 -2.64
N PHE A 35 -1.98 -1.37 -3.71
CA PHE A 35 -1.55 -0.56 -4.83
C PHE A 35 -1.80 -1.27 -6.15
N GLN A 36 -2.34 -0.51 -7.10
CA GLN A 36 -2.71 -0.97 -8.43
C GLN A 36 -1.96 -0.15 -9.47
N GLN A 37 -1.22 -0.84 -10.34
CA GLN A 37 -0.59 -0.23 -11.49
C GLN A 37 -1.65 -0.09 -12.60
N LEU A 38 -1.95 1.17 -12.91
CA LEU A 38 -2.80 1.56 -14.02
C LEU A 38 -1.94 2.12 -15.17
N PRO A 39 -2.46 2.21 -16.41
CA PRO A 39 -1.67 2.57 -17.58
C PRO A 39 -0.88 3.89 -17.50
N ARG A 40 -1.27 4.82 -16.60
CA ARG A 40 -0.63 6.14 -16.45
C ARG A 40 -0.26 6.50 -15.02
N LEU A 41 -0.60 5.67 -14.04
CA LEU A 41 -0.33 5.93 -12.64
C LEU A 41 -0.28 4.64 -11.83
N LEU A 42 0.38 4.71 -10.70
CA LEU A 42 0.28 3.73 -9.63
C LEU A 42 -0.62 4.33 -8.56
N ARG A 43 -1.78 3.73 -8.34
CA ARG A 43 -2.72 4.15 -7.30
C ARG A 43 -2.46 3.35 -6.05
N ALA A 44 -2.12 4.02 -4.96
CA ALA A 44 -2.04 3.41 -3.64
C ALA A 44 -3.29 3.78 -2.84
N GLU A 45 -3.77 2.85 -2.01
CA GLU A 45 -4.92 3.07 -1.15
C GLU A 45 -4.73 2.47 0.25
N VAL A 46 -5.28 3.15 1.26
CA VAL A 46 -5.44 2.64 2.63
C VAL A 46 -6.93 2.55 2.93
N VAL A 47 -7.33 1.45 3.57
CA VAL A 47 -8.73 1.25 3.97
C VAL A 47 -9.29 2.45 4.74
N SER A 48 -10.57 2.77 4.54
CA SER A 48 -11.28 3.74 5.38
C SER A 48 -12.19 3.07 6.40
N ASN A 49 -12.63 3.87 7.38
CA ASN A 49 -13.59 3.41 8.41
C ASN A 49 -14.95 2.99 7.83
N ALA A 50 -15.25 3.30 6.57
CA ALA A 50 -16.46 2.85 5.90
C ALA A 50 -16.51 1.31 5.70
N PHE A 51 -15.35 0.64 5.73
CA PHE A 51 -15.22 -0.80 5.51
C PHE A 51 -14.73 -1.57 6.74
N LEU A 52 -14.48 -0.88 7.86
CA LEU A 52 -13.94 -1.49 9.07
C LEU A 52 -15.04 -1.68 10.12
N PRO A 53 -15.05 -2.81 10.85
CA PRO A 53 -15.89 -2.94 12.02
C PRO A 53 -15.47 -1.90 13.09
N PRO A 54 -16.38 -1.46 13.98
CA PRO A 54 -16.14 -0.34 14.90
C PRO A 54 -14.85 -0.45 15.73
N GLU A 55 -14.50 -1.64 16.18
CA GLU A 55 -13.31 -1.94 16.98
C GLU A 55 -11.99 -1.86 16.19
N GLU A 56 -12.05 -1.94 14.86
CA GLU A 56 -10.90 -1.87 13.97
C GLU A 56 -10.78 -0.52 13.26
N GLN A 57 -11.70 0.41 13.49
CA GLN A 57 -11.66 1.72 12.85
C GLN A 57 -10.37 2.48 13.17
N LEU A 58 -9.89 3.22 12.17
CA LEU A 58 -8.79 4.16 12.32
C LEU A 58 -9.23 5.29 13.25
N ASP A 59 -8.44 5.54 14.29
CA ASP A 59 -8.70 6.66 15.19
C ASP A 59 -8.36 8.01 14.53
N GLN A 60 -8.61 9.10 15.26
CA GLN A 60 -8.35 10.45 14.77
C GLN A 60 -6.86 10.71 14.49
N ALA A 61 -5.96 10.13 15.28
CA ALA A 61 -4.51 10.32 15.11
C ALA A 61 -4.00 9.59 13.86
N GLN A 62 -4.49 8.37 13.62
CA GLN A 62 -4.19 7.58 12.43
C GLN A 62 -4.67 8.28 11.15
N GLN A 63 -5.89 8.83 11.14
CA GLN A 63 -6.41 9.59 10.01
C GLN A 63 -5.67 10.94 9.79
N ALA A 64 -5.29 11.62 10.89
CA ALA A 64 -4.50 12.83 10.81
C ALA A 64 -3.10 12.56 10.24
N LEU A 65 -2.50 11.40 10.56
CA LEU A 65 -1.22 10.98 10.00
C LEU A 65 -1.31 10.76 8.49
N LEU A 66 -2.35 10.07 8.01
CA LEU A 66 -2.59 9.92 6.56
C LEU A 66 -2.72 11.28 5.86
N THR A 67 -3.46 12.21 6.46
CA THR A 67 -3.60 13.57 5.91
C THR A 67 -2.24 14.30 5.87
N ALA A 68 -1.46 14.23 6.95
CA ALA A 68 -0.15 14.88 7.04
C ALA A 68 0.88 14.29 6.07
N ASP A 69 0.77 12.99 5.78
CA ASP A 69 1.64 12.27 4.84
C ASP A 69 1.19 12.44 3.37
N GLY A 70 0.10 13.19 3.12
CA GLY A 70 -0.34 13.61 1.81
C GLY A 70 -1.35 12.69 1.13
N TRP A 71 -1.96 11.75 1.88
CA TRP A 71 -3.06 10.95 1.36
C TRP A 71 -4.32 11.81 1.17
N HIS A 72 -5.05 11.54 0.10
CA HIS A 72 -6.37 12.09 -0.12
C HIS A 72 -7.39 11.34 0.73
N ALA A 73 -8.23 12.09 1.45
CA ALA A 73 -9.30 11.52 2.25
C ALA A 73 -10.38 10.87 1.35
N PRO A 74 -11.10 9.85 1.87
CA PRO A 74 -12.23 9.24 1.17
C PRO A 74 -13.25 10.30 0.72
N ALA A 75 -13.65 10.23 -0.55
CA ALA A 75 -14.55 11.19 -1.19
C ALA A 75 -15.78 10.50 -1.81
N GLY A 76 -16.61 9.91 -0.95
CA GLY A 76 -17.87 9.28 -1.37
C GLY A 76 -17.69 7.88 -1.96
N ARG A 77 -18.68 7.42 -2.75
CA ARG A 77 -18.75 6.02 -3.21
C ARG A 77 -17.69 5.63 -4.23
N ASN A 78 -17.21 6.58 -5.03
CA ASN A 78 -16.25 6.30 -6.11
C ASN A 78 -14.80 6.29 -5.61
N ASP A 79 -14.52 7.00 -4.51
CA ASP A 79 -13.21 7.04 -3.86
C ASP A 79 -13.39 6.74 -2.35
N PRO A 80 -13.77 5.51 -1.99
CA PRO A 80 -14.21 5.22 -0.63
C PRO A 80 -13.05 4.93 0.34
N ASN A 81 -11.82 4.87 -0.16
CA ASN A 81 -10.59 4.66 0.61
C ASN A 81 -9.75 5.93 0.66
N TRP A 82 -8.76 5.97 1.55
CA TRP A 82 -7.69 6.95 1.46
C TRP A 82 -6.84 6.60 0.25
N SER A 83 -6.42 7.59 -0.54
CA SER A 83 -5.70 7.32 -1.79
C SER A 83 -4.50 8.24 -2.01
N PHE A 84 -3.54 7.74 -2.79
CA PHE A 84 -2.41 8.52 -3.29
C PHE A 84 -2.07 8.03 -4.69
N ASP A 85 -2.02 8.94 -5.66
CA ASP A 85 -1.69 8.61 -7.04
C ASP A 85 -0.25 9.05 -7.36
N LEU A 86 0.55 8.11 -7.82
CA LEU A 86 1.89 8.36 -8.33
C LEU A 86 1.89 8.29 -9.86
N PRO A 87 2.38 9.31 -10.60
CA PRO A 87 2.51 9.23 -12.05
C PRO A 87 3.36 8.03 -12.50
N TRP A 88 2.99 7.39 -13.62
CA TRP A 88 3.74 6.25 -14.16
C TRP A 88 4.23 6.49 -15.60
N PRO A 89 5.50 6.21 -15.93
CA PRO A 89 6.56 5.81 -14.99
C PRO A 89 6.97 6.96 -14.05
N ALA A 90 7.39 6.63 -12.83
CA ALA A 90 7.84 7.61 -11.85
C ALA A 90 9.37 7.74 -11.84
N THR A 91 9.86 8.82 -11.25
CA THR A 91 11.29 8.99 -10.96
C THR A 91 11.73 8.15 -9.76
N SER A 92 13.04 7.90 -9.65
CA SER A 92 13.60 7.23 -8.47
C SER A 92 13.19 7.88 -7.15
N ALA A 93 13.25 9.22 -7.06
CA ALA A 93 12.90 9.95 -5.84
C ALA A 93 11.42 9.78 -5.49
N GLN A 94 10.53 9.77 -6.48
CA GLN A 94 9.12 9.53 -6.29
C GLN A 94 8.80 8.12 -5.75
N TYR A 95 9.52 7.09 -6.21
CA TYR A 95 9.40 5.76 -5.61
C TYR A 95 9.94 5.72 -4.18
N ASP A 96 10.99 6.48 -3.84
CA ASP A 96 11.48 6.58 -2.46
C ASP A 96 10.43 7.20 -1.55
N GLU A 97 9.83 8.30 -1.98
CA GLU A 97 8.77 9.00 -1.25
C GLU A 97 7.52 8.14 -1.07
N LEU A 98 7.06 7.46 -2.14
CA LEU A 98 5.93 6.55 -2.05
C LEU A 98 6.22 5.37 -1.12
N THR A 99 7.42 4.80 -1.19
CA THR A 99 7.82 3.68 -0.32
C THR A 99 7.81 4.11 1.15
N ALA A 100 8.36 5.29 1.47
CA ALA A 100 8.35 5.82 2.83
C ALA A 100 6.92 6.03 3.34
N ARG A 101 6.05 6.62 2.51
CA ARG A 101 4.62 6.81 2.79
C ARG A 101 3.90 5.49 3.07
N LEU A 102 4.14 4.47 2.25
CA LEU A 102 3.55 3.14 2.43
C LEU A 102 4.04 2.48 3.73
N VAL A 103 5.31 2.60 4.07
CA VAL A 103 5.85 2.08 5.34
C VAL A 103 5.21 2.77 6.54
N THR A 104 5.02 4.09 6.50
CA THR A 104 4.28 4.84 7.53
C THR A 104 2.84 4.34 7.65
N ALA A 105 2.13 4.16 6.53
CA ALA A 105 0.76 3.63 6.55
C ALA A 105 0.70 2.20 7.13
N LEU A 106 1.63 1.33 6.74
CA LEU A 106 1.68 -0.06 7.22
C LEU A 106 1.96 -0.14 8.74
N ARG A 107 2.98 0.58 9.19
CA ARG A 107 3.44 0.51 10.58
C ARG A 107 2.57 1.33 11.54
N ASP A 108 2.31 2.59 11.18
CA ASP A 108 1.78 3.57 12.11
C ASP A 108 0.26 3.76 11.98
N VAL A 109 -0.34 3.41 10.83
CA VAL A 109 -1.78 3.56 10.58
C VAL A 109 -2.54 2.25 10.71
N ILE A 110 -2.11 1.19 10.01
CA ILE A 110 -2.76 -0.12 10.12
C ILE A 110 -2.20 -0.99 11.26
N GLY A 111 -1.12 -0.53 11.92
CA GLY A 111 -0.64 -1.08 13.18
C GLY A 111 0.15 -2.39 13.06
N ALA A 112 0.71 -2.72 11.90
CA ALA A 112 1.62 -3.86 11.79
C ALA A 112 2.91 -3.55 12.57
N ALA A 113 3.26 -4.37 13.57
CA ALA A 113 4.45 -4.11 14.38
C ALA A 113 5.73 -4.45 13.60
N ALA A 114 5.69 -5.52 12.82
CA ALA A 114 6.75 -5.96 11.93
C ALA A 114 6.19 -6.31 10.53
N PRO A 115 7.04 -6.25 9.48
CA PRO A 115 6.63 -6.70 8.16
C PRO A 115 6.14 -8.16 8.09
N ALA A 116 6.59 -9.01 9.02
CA ALA A 116 6.17 -10.41 9.11
C ALA A 116 4.72 -10.58 9.58
N ASP A 117 4.10 -9.53 10.13
CA ASP A 117 2.68 -9.53 10.51
C ASP A 117 1.76 -9.30 9.30
N LEU A 118 2.34 -9.01 8.11
CA LEU A 118 1.60 -8.73 6.89
C LEU A 118 1.36 -10.00 6.09
N THR A 119 0.12 -10.17 5.63
CA THR A 119 -0.17 -11.06 4.49
C THR A 119 -0.02 -10.30 3.20
N VAL A 120 0.65 -10.90 2.21
CA VAL A 120 0.85 -10.33 0.88
C VAL A 120 0.06 -11.15 -0.14
N GLU A 121 -0.80 -10.47 -0.89
CA GLU A 121 -1.49 -11.03 -2.05
C GLU A 121 -1.16 -10.20 -3.28
N ALA A 122 -0.96 -10.84 -4.42
CA ALA A 122 -0.68 -10.15 -5.67
C ALA A 122 -1.26 -10.91 -6.85
N TRP A 123 -1.86 -10.17 -7.78
CA TRP A 123 -2.45 -10.72 -9.00
C TRP A 123 -2.43 -9.67 -10.11
N ASN A 124 -2.37 -10.14 -11.36
CA ASN A 124 -2.56 -9.32 -12.54
C ASN A 124 -3.94 -9.61 -13.13
N ASP A 125 -4.69 -8.59 -13.51
CA ASP A 125 -6.03 -8.74 -14.12
C ASP A 125 -5.99 -9.31 -15.57
N GLY A 126 -4.79 -9.54 -16.12
CA GLY A 126 -4.53 -10.26 -17.38
C GLY A 126 -4.36 -11.78 -17.20
N PRO A 127 -3.93 -12.51 -18.26
CA PRO A 127 -3.87 -13.97 -18.22
C PRO A 127 -2.77 -14.51 -17.29
N THR A 128 -3.18 -14.84 -16.06
CA THR A 128 -2.75 -15.97 -15.20
C THR A 128 -1.26 -16.26 -15.05
N GLU A 129 -0.43 -15.23 -14.88
CA GLU A 129 0.87 -15.43 -14.21
C GLU A 129 0.85 -14.75 -12.83
N PRO A 130 1.26 -15.45 -11.76
CA PRO A 130 1.54 -14.81 -10.49
C PRO A 130 2.58 -13.70 -10.69
N ILE A 131 2.34 -12.54 -10.10
CA ILE A 131 3.33 -11.45 -10.14
C ILE A 131 4.51 -11.85 -9.25
N PRO A 132 5.75 -11.91 -9.77
CA PRO A 132 6.91 -12.13 -8.93
C PRO A 132 7.13 -10.90 -8.04
N LEU A 133 6.96 -11.07 -6.74
CA LEU A 133 7.26 -10.04 -5.73
C LEU A 133 8.39 -10.51 -4.83
N ASP A 134 9.42 -9.68 -4.65
CA ASP A 134 10.45 -9.92 -3.63
C ASP A 134 9.85 -9.87 -2.21
N LEU A 135 8.70 -9.22 -2.04
CA LEU A 135 7.92 -9.21 -0.79
C LEU A 135 7.34 -10.57 -0.41
N ALA A 136 7.05 -11.47 -1.37
CA ALA A 136 6.39 -12.74 -1.12
C ALA A 136 7.33 -13.86 -0.61
N ILE A 137 8.64 -13.61 -0.54
CA ILE A 137 9.67 -14.64 -0.29
C ILE A 137 9.96 -14.85 1.21
N CYS A 138 9.30 -14.13 2.12
CA CYS A 138 9.63 -14.12 3.55
C CYS A 138 8.52 -14.62 4.49
N GLY A 139 7.58 -15.43 4.00
CA GLY A 139 6.66 -16.22 4.83
C GLY A 139 7.26 -17.53 5.30
#